data_AF-A0A8S2XW57-F1
#
_entry.id   AF-A0A8S2XW57-F1
#
_cell.length_a   1.000
_cell.length_b   1.000
_cell.length_c   1.000
_cell.angle_alpha   90.00
_cell.angle_beta   90.00
_cell.angle_gamma   90.00
#
_symmetry.space_group_name_H-M   'P 1'
#
loop_
_entity.id
_entity.type
_entity.pdbx_description
1 polymer ?
#
loop_
_entity_poly.entity_id
_entity_poly.type
_entity_poly.pdbx_seq_one_letter_code
_entity_poly.pdbx_strand_id
1 'polypeptide(L)' 'MTYEKLARAIRYYYSGGVIRPTPGRFTFRFGSGSGFGKTWLPA' A
#
# COMPACT_ATOMS: atom_id res chain seq x y z
N MET A 1 17.30 -6.89 4.91
CA MET A 1 16.12 -6.39 4.17
C MET A 1 16.54 -5.08 3.50
N THR A 2 16.56 -4.98 2.16
CA THR A 2 16.95 -3.76 1.44
C THR A 2 15.74 -3.10 0.80
N TYR A 3 15.86 -1.81 0.46
CA TYR A 3 14.80 -1.06 -0.22
C TYR A 3 14.35 -1.75 -1.52
N GLU A 4 15.29 -2.34 -2.27
CA GLU A 4 15.00 -3.03 -3.52
C GLU A 4 14.11 -4.26 -3.33
N LYS A 5 14.39 -5.06 -2.30
CA LYS A 5 13.58 -6.22 -1.92
C LYS A 5 12.19 -5.80 -1.44
N LEU A 6 12.13 -4.72 -0.66
CA LEU A 6 10.86 -4.14 -0.20
C LEU A 6 10.02 -3.59 -1.36
N ALA A 7 10.64 -2.85 -2.28
CA ALA A 7 9.97 -2.31 -3.46
C ALA A 7 9.46 -3.42 -4.38
N ARG A 8 10.11 -4.59 -4.41
CA ARG A 8 9.57 -5.77 -5.11
C ARG A 8 8.32 -6.32 -4.43
N ALA A 9 8.30 -6.38 -3.10
CA ALA A 9 7.10 -6.78 -2.34
C ALA A 9 5.92 -5.82 -2.57
N ILE A 10 6.17 -4.50 -2.54
CA ILE A 10 5.16 -3.45 -2.78
C ILE A 10 4.47 -3.63 -4.14
N ARG A 11 5.21 -4.01 -5.18
CA ARG A 11 4.65 -4.23 -6.53
C ARG A 11 3.66 -5.39 -6.60
N TYR A 12 3.77 -6.41 -5.74
CA TYR A 12 2.79 -7.49 -5.69
C TYR A 12 1.43 -7.01 -5.16
N TYR A 13 1.41 -6.02 -4.27
CA TYR A 13 0.18 -5.42 -3.74
C TYR A 13 -0.60 -4.59 -4.77
N TYR A 14 0.00 -4.28 -5.92
CA TYR A 14 -0.69 -3.57 -7.01
C TYR A 14 -1.79 -4.43 -7.64
N SER A 15 -1.53 -5.73 -7.83
CA SER A 15 -2.50 -6.65 -8.42
C SER A 15 -3.72 -6.85 -7.51
N GLY A 16 -3.49 -6.90 -6.19
CA GLY A 16 -4.57 -7.04 -5.19
C GLY A 16 -5.30 -5.73 -4.85
N GLY A 17 -4.95 -4.61 -5.48
CA GLY A 17 -5.57 -3.31 -5.21
C GLY A 17 -5.35 -2.78 -3.78
N VAL A 18 -4.44 -3.39 -3.02
CA VAL A 18 -4.11 -3.03 -1.62
C VAL A 18 -3.25 -1.76 -1.60
N ILE A 19 -2.30 -1.66 -2.53
CA ILE A 19 -1.48 -0.48 -2.75
C ILE A 19 -1.60 -0.12 -4.23
N ARG A 20 -1.74 1.16 -4.54
CA ARG A 20 -1.77 1.69 -5.90
C ARG A 20 -0.54 2.56 -6.13
N PRO A 21 0.13 2.47 -7.29
CA PRO A 21 1.20 3.37 -7.61
C PRO A 21 0.67 4.80 -7.77
N THR A 22 1.40 5.78 -7.24
CA THR A 22 1.13 7.20 -7.43
C THR A 22 2.16 7.77 -8.40
N PRO A 23 1.79 8.67 -9.34
CA PRO A 23 2.78 9.37 -10.16
C PRO A 23 3.76 10.14 -9.27
N GLY A 24 5.03 9.77 -9.32
CA GLY A 24 6.09 10.26 -8.44
C GLY A 24 7.08 9.16 -8.07
N ARG A 25 8.26 9.54 -7.56
CA ARG A 25 9.26 8.58 -7.07
C ARG A 25 8.98 8.28 -5.60
N PHE A 26 8.83 6.99 -5.26
CA PHE A 26 8.63 6.50 -3.89
C PHE A 26 7.28 6.84 -3.25
N THR A 27 6.28 7.21 -4.05
CA THR A 27 4.94 7.55 -3.57
C THR A 27 3.94 6.45 -3.94
N PHE A 28 3.15 6.03 -2.96
CA PHE A 28 2.12 5.00 -3.13
C PHE A 28 0.86 5.39 -2.37
N ARG A 29 -0.29 4.91 -2.83
CA ARG A 29 -1.60 5.15 -2.19
C ARG A 29 -2.20 3.83 -1.73
N PHE A 30 -2.64 3.77 -0.47
CA PHE A 30 -3.41 2.63 0.01
C PHE A 30 -4.78 2.58 -0.67
N GLY A 31 -5.20 1.39 -1.10
CA GLY A 31 -6.48 1.17 -1.75
C GLY A 31 -7.65 1.34 -0.79
N SER A 32 -8.80 1.81 -1.28
CA SER A 32 -9.99 2.09 -0.44
C SER A 32 -10.55 0.86 0.31
N GLY A 33 -10.20 -0.36 -0.11
CA GLY A 33 -10.57 -1.61 0.56
C GLY A 33 -9.49 -2.16 1.50
N SER A 34 -8.28 -1.59 1.49
CA SER A 34 -7.29 -1.86 2.52
C SER A 34 -7.75 -1.09 3.77
N GLY A 35 -8.00 -1.79 4.88
CA GLY A 35 -8.67 -1.26 6.08
C GLY A 35 -7.93 -0.16 6.85
N PHE A 36 -7.17 0.71 6.18
CA PHE A 36 -6.44 1.85 6.72
C PHE A 36 -7.36 3.09 6.90
N GLY A 37 -8.56 2.86 7.41
CA GLY A 37 -9.60 3.87 7.61
C GLY A 37 -10.76 3.37 8.48
N LYS A 38 -10.75 2.09 8.87
CA LYS A 38 -11.56 1.61 9.98
C LYS A 38 -10.71 1.79 11.23
N THR A 39 -10.58 3.03 11.67
CA THR A 39 -10.19 3.30 13.05
C THR A 39 -11.15 2.47 13.90
N TRP A 40 -10.61 1.46 14.57
CA TRP A 40 -11.29 0.78 15.66
C TRP A 40 -11.48 1.84 16.75
N LEU A 41 -12.48 2.71 16.60
CA LEU A 41 -13.03 3.46 17.71
C LEU A 41 -13.82 2.42 18.51
N PRO A 42 -13.33 2.00 19.70
CA PRO A 42 -14.21 1.26 20.60
C PRO A 42 -15.42 2.15 20.89
N ALA A 43 -16.61 1.55 20.75
CA ALA A 43 -17.86 2.15 21.20
C ALA A 43 -17.81 2.46 22.69
#